data_AF-A0A6A5QLV2-F1
#
_entry.id   AF-A0A6A5QLV2-F1
#
_cell.length_a   1.000
_cell.length_b   1.000
_cell.length_c   1.000
_cell.angle_alpha   90.00
_cell.angle_beta   90.00
_cell.angle_gamma   90.00
#
_symmetry.space_group_name_H-M   'P 1'
#
loop_
_entity.id
_entity.type
_entity.pdbx_description
1 polymer ?
#
loop_
_entity_poly.entity_id
_entity_poly.type
_entity_poly.pdbx_seq_one_letter_code
_entity_poly.pdbx_strand_id
1 'polypeptide(L)'
;MADNCTGEDAGTSRHHVENSFESIKTLVAPFREIINVTLEESLLARISRITRSTGSSHSACPGLPIYTIHTDPVDGCEVQEVKGIEAFPPEISSQLRSAVLKLNTCDMTVNAFLSRLSDALLSVGARTDWLLVCAEPLFGLHYDVRNLEMPVHSVFCITTASGEEFIADFSVEQFGYDETHWFMDKYQYLVECTKNGIYRIPSNEEIAEAVEGQAQNQIAAQMIDIFRLVHDELDWSELVEVPADEQVPWVRSRIRQMLQRWKYGVENAE
;
A
#
# COMPACT_ATOMS: atom_id res chain seq x y z
N MET A 1 50.68 2.55 50.17
CA MET A 1 50.21 1.55 49.19
C MET A 1 48.77 1.89 48.92
N ALA A 2 48.52 2.57 47.80
CA ALA A 2 47.19 3.02 47.39
C ALA A 2 46.83 2.19 46.15
N ASP A 3 45.81 1.36 46.29
CA ASP A 3 45.26 0.55 45.21
C ASP A 3 44.37 1.44 44.34
N ASN A 4 44.81 1.67 43.12
CA ASN A 4 44.02 2.27 42.05
C ASN A 4 43.17 1.16 41.39
N CYS A 5 41.89 1.12 41.72
CA CYS A 5 40.87 0.42 40.93
C CYS A 5 40.50 1.28 39.72
N THR A 6 41.10 0.99 38.56
CA THR A 6 40.63 1.51 37.27
C THR A 6 39.49 0.63 36.78
N GLY A 7 38.25 1.09 36.99
CA GLY A 7 37.08 0.55 36.31
C GLY A 7 37.09 1.00 34.86
N GLU A 8 37.41 0.08 33.95
CA GLU A 8 37.17 0.24 32.52
C GLU A 8 35.68 0.03 32.28
N ASP A 9 34.93 1.12 32.19
CA ASP A 9 33.58 1.12 31.62
C ASP A 9 33.71 0.80 30.12
N ALA A 10 33.47 -0.46 29.76
CA ALA A 10 33.25 -0.89 28.40
C ALA A 10 31.92 -0.27 27.91
N GLY A 11 32.00 0.99 27.49
CA GLY A 11 30.93 1.69 26.80
C GLY A 11 30.65 0.99 25.48
N THR A 12 29.75 0.01 25.49
CA THR A 12 29.03 -0.42 24.29
C THR A 12 28.30 0.79 23.76
N SER A 13 28.91 1.45 22.77
CA SER A 13 28.30 2.44 21.90
C SER A 13 27.07 1.79 21.27
N ARG A 14 25.91 1.94 21.92
CA ARG A 14 24.62 1.69 21.27
C ARG A 14 24.59 2.71 20.15
N HIS A 15 24.83 2.24 18.92
CA HIS A 15 24.52 3.00 17.73
C HIS A 15 23.11 3.55 17.93
N HIS A 16 23.00 4.86 18.15
CA HIS A 16 21.73 5.54 18.09
C HIS A 16 21.25 5.33 16.66
N VAL A 17 20.33 4.38 16.48
CA VAL A 17 19.61 4.25 15.22
C VAL A 17 18.87 5.57 15.06
N GLU A 18 19.25 6.34 14.06
CA GLU A 18 18.67 7.65 13.83
C GLU A 18 17.20 7.46 13.44
N ASN A 19 16.29 8.01 14.24
CA ASN A 19 14.85 8.04 13.95
C ASN A 19 14.53 9.14 12.91
N SER A 20 15.36 9.27 11.89
CA SER A 20 15.18 10.24 10.83
C SER A 20 14.12 9.77 9.83
N PHE A 21 13.51 10.74 9.13
CA PHE A 21 12.55 10.48 8.04
C PHE A 21 13.05 9.41 7.06
N GLU A 22 14.29 9.52 6.60
CA GLU A 22 14.88 8.58 5.63
C GLU A 22 15.07 7.17 6.22
N SER A 23 15.42 7.07 7.51
CA SER A 23 15.59 5.76 8.16
C SER A 23 14.25 5.03 8.29
N ILE A 24 13.20 5.73 8.71
CA ILE A 24 11.84 5.15 8.79
C ILE A 24 11.34 4.81 7.38
N LYS A 25 11.49 5.71 6.42
CA LYS A 25 11.08 5.49 5.03
C LYS A 25 11.74 4.25 4.43
N THR A 26 13.03 4.06 4.72
CA THR A 26 13.80 2.88 4.29
C THR A 26 13.22 1.59 4.86
N LEU A 27 12.89 1.55 6.15
CA LEU A 27 12.27 0.37 6.79
C LEU A 27 10.87 0.06 6.24
N VAL A 28 10.14 1.08 5.81
CA VAL A 28 8.76 0.96 5.31
C VAL A 28 8.73 0.61 3.81
N ALA A 29 9.74 1.02 3.03
CA ALA A 29 9.77 0.84 1.58
C ALA A 29 9.58 -0.61 1.09
N PRO A 30 10.16 -1.64 1.73
CA PRO A 30 9.91 -3.04 1.37
C PRO A 30 8.42 -3.41 1.38
N PHE A 31 7.64 -2.89 2.33
CA PHE A 31 6.21 -3.16 2.44
C PHE A 31 5.41 -2.55 1.29
N ARG A 32 5.72 -1.30 0.92
CA ARG A 32 5.14 -0.68 -0.29
C ARG A 32 5.48 -1.50 -1.53
N GLU A 33 6.69 -2.03 -1.58
CA GLU A 33 7.13 -2.80 -2.73
C GLU A 33 6.41 -4.14 -2.87
N ILE A 34 6.06 -4.78 -1.74
CA ILE A 34 5.21 -5.97 -1.76
C ILE A 34 3.89 -5.69 -2.46
N ILE A 35 3.24 -4.56 -2.15
CA ILE A 35 2.00 -4.13 -2.82
C ILE A 35 2.24 -3.95 -4.32
N ASN A 36 3.26 -3.17 -4.70
CA ASN A 36 3.52 -2.85 -6.09
C ASN A 36 3.74 -4.12 -6.94
N VAL A 37 4.58 -5.05 -6.48
CA VAL A 37 4.81 -6.31 -7.21
C VAL A 37 3.58 -7.19 -7.23
N THR A 38 2.83 -7.25 -6.14
CA THR A 38 1.58 -8.01 -6.11
C THR A 38 0.61 -7.49 -7.15
N LEU A 39 0.40 -6.17 -7.22
CA LEU A 39 -0.47 -5.55 -8.22
C LEU A 39 0.03 -5.73 -9.66
N GLU A 40 1.36 -5.72 -9.88
CA GLU A 40 1.96 -6.02 -11.18
C GLU A 40 1.69 -7.47 -11.65
N GLU A 41 1.61 -8.42 -10.72
CA GLU A 41 1.47 -9.86 -11.00
C GLU A 41 0.04 -10.41 -10.87
N SER A 42 -0.86 -9.61 -10.28
CA SER A 42 -2.29 -9.89 -10.16
C SER A 42 -2.96 -9.95 -11.54
N LEU A 43 -3.94 -10.85 -11.62
CA LEU A 43 -4.79 -10.99 -12.79
C LEU A 43 -5.90 -9.95 -12.73
N LEU A 44 -6.08 -9.21 -13.81
CA LEU A 44 -7.08 -8.16 -13.92
C LEU A 44 -7.93 -8.37 -15.15
N ALA A 45 -9.21 -8.03 -15.04
CA ALA A 45 -10.05 -7.89 -16.21
C ALA A 45 -9.43 -6.89 -17.18
N ARG A 46 -9.36 -7.26 -18.46
CA ARG A 46 -8.86 -6.37 -19.49
C ARG A 46 -9.67 -5.07 -19.54
N ILE A 47 -8.96 -3.96 -19.46
CA ILE A 47 -9.54 -2.62 -19.58
C ILE A 47 -9.67 -2.31 -21.06
N SER A 48 -10.91 -2.16 -21.52
CA SER A 48 -11.22 -1.88 -22.93
C SER A 48 -10.94 -0.42 -23.27
N ARG A 49 -11.26 0.50 -22.34
CA ARG A 49 -11.00 1.94 -22.45
C ARG A 49 -11.16 2.62 -21.10
N ILE A 50 -10.63 3.84 -20.99
CA ILE A 50 -10.93 4.76 -19.89
C ILE A 50 -11.49 6.05 -20.48
N THR A 51 -12.68 6.45 -20.07
CA THR A 51 -13.30 7.70 -20.54
C THR A 51 -13.18 8.77 -19.48
N ARG A 52 -12.93 10.00 -19.91
CA ARG A 52 -12.87 11.17 -19.03
C ARG A 52 -14.16 11.98 -19.14
N SER A 53 -14.69 12.38 -18.00
CA SER A 53 -15.76 13.35 -17.87
C SER A 53 -15.40 14.39 -16.80
N THR A 54 -16.29 15.35 -16.58
CA THR A 54 -16.18 16.33 -15.50
C THR A 54 -17.30 16.08 -14.50
N GLY A 55 -16.95 16.04 -13.21
CA GLY A 55 -17.92 15.88 -12.12
C GLY A 55 -18.98 16.98 -12.19
N SER A 56 -20.25 16.57 -12.19
CA SER A 56 -21.37 17.52 -12.19
C SER A 56 -21.43 18.31 -10.88
N SER A 57 -22.13 19.45 -10.89
CA SER A 57 -22.35 20.27 -9.69
C SER A 57 -23.02 19.53 -8.53
N HIS A 58 -23.68 18.41 -8.83
CA HIS A 58 -24.37 17.55 -7.86
C HIS A 58 -23.61 16.25 -7.56
N SER A 59 -22.44 16.04 -8.17
CA SER A 59 -21.60 14.89 -7.88
C SER A 59 -20.85 15.08 -6.56
N ALA A 60 -20.29 13.98 -6.05
CA ALA A 60 -19.47 14.02 -4.85
C ALA A 60 -18.15 14.81 -5.03
N CYS A 61 -17.72 15.02 -6.29
CA CYS A 61 -16.53 15.78 -6.67
C CYS A 61 -16.85 16.85 -7.75
N PRO A 62 -17.53 17.97 -7.43
CA PRO A 62 -17.89 18.97 -8.43
C PRO A 62 -16.68 19.56 -9.14
N GLY A 63 -16.70 19.59 -10.47
CA GLY A 63 -15.63 20.18 -11.29
C GLY A 63 -14.36 19.35 -11.42
N LEU A 64 -14.26 18.22 -10.68
CA LEU A 64 -13.10 17.34 -10.74
C LEU A 64 -13.11 16.48 -12.01
N PRO A 65 -11.96 16.20 -12.65
CA PRO A 65 -11.89 15.17 -13.69
C PRO A 65 -12.33 13.82 -13.13
N ILE A 66 -13.25 13.14 -13.81
CA ILE A 66 -13.71 11.80 -13.46
C ILE A 66 -13.31 10.83 -14.56
N TYR A 67 -12.56 9.79 -14.20
CA TYR A 67 -12.19 8.71 -15.08
C TYR A 67 -13.08 7.49 -14.81
N THR A 68 -13.77 7.03 -15.85
CA THR A 68 -14.59 5.83 -15.82
C THR A 68 -13.85 4.70 -16.51
N ILE A 69 -13.62 3.61 -15.78
CA ILE A 69 -12.94 2.41 -16.26
C ILE A 69 -14.00 1.51 -16.90
N HIS A 70 -13.79 1.16 -18.18
CA HIS A 70 -14.62 0.20 -18.91
C HIS A 70 -13.80 -1.07 -19.08
N THR A 71 -14.34 -2.20 -18.62
CA THR A 71 -13.75 -3.52 -18.88
C THR A 71 -14.41 -4.16 -20.10
N ASP A 72 -13.80 -5.18 -20.69
CA ASP A 72 -14.48 -5.96 -21.74
C ASP A 72 -15.79 -6.58 -21.21
N PRO A 73 -16.86 -6.64 -22.02
CA PRO A 73 -18.17 -7.11 -21.58
C PRO A 73 -18.13 -8.58 -21.16
N VAL A 74 -18.79 -8.90 -20.03
CA VAL A 74 -18.95 -10.25 -19.47
C VAL A 74 -20.05 -11.04 -20.22
N ASP A 75 -20.27 -10.76 -21.50
CA ASP A 75 -21.35 -11.37 -22.29
C ASP A 75 -20.99 -12.82 -22.67
N GLY A 76 -21.06 -13.73 -21.69
CA GLY A 76 -20.99 -15.18 -21.87
C GLY A 76 -19.65 -15.76 -22.34
N CYS A 77 -18.65 -14.92 -22.59
CA CYS A 77 -17.27 -15.31 -22.87
C CYS A 77 -16.42 -15.21 -21.60
N GLU A 78 -15.48 -16.15 -21.42
CA GLU A 78 -14.50 -16.12 -20.33
C GLU A 78 -13.81 -14.75 -20.30
N VAL A 79 -13.81 -14.10 -19.14
CA VAL A 79 -13.07 -12.85 -18.94
C VAL A 79 -11.61 -13.15 -19.19
N GLN A 80 -11.03 -12.53 -20.22
CA GLN A 80 -9.59 -12.61 -20.43
C GLN A 80 -8.91 -11.81 -19.33
N GLU A 81 -8.44 -12.53 -18.32
CA GLU A 81 -7.60 -11.96 -17.29
C GLU A 81 -6.17 -11.84 -17.81
N VAL A 82 -5.59 -10.66 -17.63
CA VAL A 82 -4.22 -10.34 -18.04
C VAL A 82 -3.49 -9.68 -16.88
N LYS A 83 -2.16 -9.78 -16.87
CA LYS A 83 -1.36 -9.35 -15.73
C LYS A 83 -1.14 -7.85 -15.70
N GLY A 84 -1.39 -7.22 -14.55
CA GLY A 84 -0.92 -5.88 -14.21
C GLY A 84 -1.01 -4.87 -15.36
N ILE A 85 0.14 -4.41 -15.85
CA ILE A 85 0.21 -3.37 -16.90
C ILE A 85 -0.33 -3.81 -18.27
N GLU A 86 -0.37 -5.11 -18.55
CA GLU A 86 -0.88 -5.68 -19.80
C GLU A 86 -2.42 -5.58 -19.89
N ALA A 87 -3.08 -5.31 -18.76
CA ALA A 87 -4.52 -5.04 -18.69
C ALA A 87 -4.92 -3.73 -19.37
N PHE A 88 -3.97 -2.84 -19.65
CA PHE A 88 -4.26 -1.48 -20.10
C PHE A 88 -3.97 -1.29 -21.58
N PRO A 89 -4.80 -0.50 -22.30
CA PRO A 89 -4.45 0.00 -23.61
C PRO A 89 -3.14 0.82 -23.56
N PRO A 90 -2.29 0.73 -24.60
CA PRO A 90 -0.96 1.35 -24.59
C PRO A 90 -0.99 2.88 -24.46
N GLU A 91 -2.09 3.54 -24.84
CA GLU A 91 -2.31 4.98 -24.77
C GLU A 91 -2.61 5.51 -23.36
N ILE A 92 -2.95 4.63 -22.40
CA ILE A 92 -3.24 5.07 -21.03
C ILE A 92 -1.95 5.53 -20.35
N SER A 93 -1.95 6.69 -19.69
CA SER A 93 -0.75 7.20 -19.00
C SER A 93 -0.33 6.29 -17.85
N SER A 94 0.97 6.24 -17.53
CA SER A 94 1.50 5.45 -16.41
C SER A 94 0.85 5.81 -15.07
N GLN A 95 0.61 7.11 -14.84
CA GLN A 95 -0.09 7.60 -13.66
C GLN A 95 -1.49 7.00 -13.52
N LEU A 96 -2.28 6.99 -14.60
CA LEU A 96 -3.63 6.46 -14.57
C LEU A 96 -3.64 4.92 -14.44
N ARG A 97 -2.65 4.22 -15.03
CA ARG A 97 -2.48 2.78 -14.78
C ARG A 97 -2.20 2.49 -13.31
N SER A 98 -1.26 3.21 -12.70
CA SER A 98 -0.94 3.07 -11.27
C SER A 98 -2.16 3.33 -10.39
N ALA A 99 -2.90 4.40 -10.69
CA ALA A 99 -4.12 4.75 -9.97
C ALA A 99 -5.18 3.66 -10.02
N VAL A 100 -5.39 3.06 -11.20
CA VAL A 100 -6.35 1.95 -11.39
C VAL A 100 -5.88 0.68 -10.68
N LEU A 101 -4.59 0.35 -10.74
CA LEU A 101 -4.04 -0.82 -10.04
C LEU A 101 -4.22 -0.70 -8.51
N LYS A 102 -4.13 0.52 -7.97
CA LYS A 102 -4.24 0.80 -6.53
C LYS A 102 -5.66 1.17 -6.08
N LEU A 103 -6.63 1.13 -6.99
CA LEU A 103 -8.01 1.53 -6.69
C LEU A 103 -8.62 0.57 -5.66
N ASN A 104 -9.06 1.12 -4.53
CA ASN A 104 -9.68 0.41 -3.41
C ASN A 104 -8.77 -0.66 -2.76
N THR A 105 -7.44 -0.48 -2.81
CA THR A 105 -6.49 -1.41 -2.15
C THR A 105 -6.05 -0.94 -0.77
N CYS A 106 -6.52 0.22 -0.29
CA CYS A 106 -6.02 0.88 0.91
C CYS A 106 -6.31 0.09 2.19
N ASP A 107 -7.56 -0.29 2.45
CA ASP A 107 -7.94 -1.08 3.63
C ASP A 107 -7.21 -2.43 3.64
N MET A 108 -7.09 -3.05 2.47
CA MET A 108 -6.46 -4.36 2.31
C MET A 108 -4.98 -4.28 2.63
N THR A 109 -4.34 -3.22 2.16
CA THR A 109 -2.94 -2.95 2.42
C THR A 109 -2.69 -2.75 3.91
N VAL A 110 -3.50 -1.90 4.57
CA VAL A 110 -3.34 -1.65 6.00
C VAL A 110 -3.59 -2.92 6.80
N ASN A 111 -4.67 -3.63 6.53
CA ASN A 111 -5.00 -4.88 7.20
C ASN A 111 -3.91 -5.95 7.03
N ALA A 112 -3.35 -6.10 5.83
CA ALA A 112 -2.31 -7.10 5.55
C ALA A 112 -0.98 -6.81 6.27
N PHE A 113 -0.58 -5.54 6.38
CA PHE A 113 0.77 -5.19 6.81
C PHE A 113 0.88 -4.53 8.18
N LEU A 114 -0.22 -4.10 8.81
CA LEU A 114 -0.16 -3.33 10.06
C LEU A 114 0.65 -4.03 11.16
N SER A 115 0.41 -5.33 11.39
CA SER A 115 1.15 -6.08 12.42
C SER A 115 2.65 -6.19 12.08
N ARG A 116 2.98 -6.57 10.84
CA ARG A 116 4.37 -6.78 10.42
C ARG A 116 5.17 -5.48 10.34
N LEU A 117 4.53 -4.41 9.88
CA LEU A 117 5.11 -3.09 9.87
C LEU A 117 5.38 -2.60 11.29
N SER A 118 4.44 -2.84 12.22
CA SER A 118 4.64 -2.55 13.65
C SER A 118 5.82 -3.32 14.24
N ASP A 119 5.93 -4.62 13.96
CA ASP A 119 7.05 -5.46 14.42
C ASP A 119 8.40 -4.96 13.89
N ALA A 120 8.46 -4.60 12.60
CA ALA A 120 9.68 -4.10 11.98
C ALA A 120 10.14 -2.77 12.60
N LEU A 121 9.19 -1.86 12.86
CA LEU A 121 9.43 -0.53 13.43
C LEU A 121 9.70 -0.55 14.93
N LEU A 122 9.36 -1.63 15.63
CA LEU A 122 9.65 -1.78 17.06
C LEU A 122 11.15 -1.73 17.36
N SER A 123 11.98 -2.20 16.42
CA SER A 123 13.45 -2.21 16.55
C SER A 123 14.06 -0.81 16.70
N VAL A 124 13.37 0.21 16.21
CA VAL A 124 13.75 1.64 16.32
C VAL A 124 12.87 2.40 17.32
N GLY A 125 12.02 1.69 18.06
CA GLY A 125 11.10 2.28 19.04
C GLY A 125 9.98 3.10 18.42
N ALA A 126 9.70 2.91 17.12
CA ALA A 126 8.55 3.50 16.46
C ALA A 126 7.32 2.60 16.60
N ARG A 127 6.13 3.19 16.47
CA ARG A 127 4.84 2.49 16.44
C ARG A 127 4.09 2.80 15.15
N THR A 128 3.11 1.97 14.82
CA THR A 128 2.24 2.17 13.67
C THR A 128 0.78 2.04 14.07
N ASP A 129 -0.04 2.98 13.60
CA ASP A 129 -1.48 3.03 13.79
C ASP A 129 -2.19 3.03 12.42
N TRP A 130 -3.40 2.48 12.36
CA TRP A 130 -4.30 2.64 11.21
C TRP A 130 -5.06 3.95 11.36
N LEU A 131 -4.94 4.86 10.39
CA LEU A 131 -5.80 6.03 10.29
C LEU A 131 -6.76 5.96 9.10
N LEU A 132 -7.97 6.46 9.32
CA LEU A 132 -8.93 6.82 8.29
C LEU A 132 -8.86 8.32 8.05
N VAL A 133 -8.62 8.71 6.79
CA VAL A 133 -8.60 10.11 6.34
C VAL A 133 -9.71 10.36 5.32
N CYS A 134 -10.13 11.62 5.18
CA CYS A 134 -10.96 12.01 4.03
C CYS A 134 -10.02 12.50 2.92
N ALA A 135 -9.79 11.68 1.90
CA ALA A 135 -8.86 12.05 0.84
C ALA A 135 -9.37 13.25 0.02
N GLU A 136 -8.44 14.10 -0.46
CA GLU A 136 -8.73 15.18 -1.40
C GLU A 136 -8.20 14.81 -2.79
N PRO A 137 -9.01 14.16 -3.65
CA PRO A 137 -8.49 13.65 -4.92
C PRO A 137 -8.20 14.73 -5.96
N LEU A 138 -7.15 14.53 -6.75
CA LEU A 138 -6.85 15.30 -7.96
C LEU A 138 -7.69 14.85 -9.17
N PHE A 139 -8.17 13.61 -9.14
CA PHE A 139 -9.23 13.10 -10.02
C PHE A 139 -10.05 12.01 -9.35
N GLY A 140 -11.31 11.84 -9.78
CA GLY A 140 -12.13 10.71 -9.37
C GLY A 140 -11.92 9.51 -10.31
N LEU A 141 -12.00 8.31 -9.75
CA LEU A 141 -11.84 7.06 -10.49
C LEU A 141 -12.93 6.08 -10.07
N HIS A 142 -13.62 5.46 -11.04
CA HIS A 142 -14.61 4.42 -10.76
C HIS A 142 -14.77 3.48 -11.96
N TYR A 143 -15.26 2.27 -11.70
CA TYR A 143 -15.75 1.37 -12.75
C TYR A 143 -17.13 1.82 -13.22
N ASP A 144 -17.44 1.62 -14.50
CA ASP A 144 -18.70 2.02 -15.16
C ASP A 144 -19.98 1.52 -14.48
N VAL A 145 -19.93 0.37 -13.81
CA VAL A 145 -21.06 -0.21 -13.05
C VAL A 145 -21.19 0.32 -11.61
N ARG A 146 -20.28 1.20 -11.16
CA ARG A 146 -20.25 1.71 -9.78
C ARG A 146 -20.43 3.22 -9.74
N ASN A 147 -21.08 3.69 -8.67
CA ASN A 147 -21.13 5.12 -8.37
C ASN A 147 -19.75 5.58 -7.88
N LEU A 148 -19.45 6.86 -8.15
CA LEU A 148 -18.30 7.51 -7.57
C LEU A 148 -18.56 7.77 -6.08
N GLU A 149 -17.78 7.13 -5.21
CA GLU A 149 -17.80 7.35 -3.77
C GLU A 149 -16.64 8.27 -3.36
N MET A 150 -16.91 9.24 -2.48
CA MET A 150 -15.88 10.11 -1.92
C MET A 150 -15.20 9.42 -0.74
N PRO A 151 -13.86 9.40 -0.64
CA PRO A 151 -13.22 8.30 0.03
C PRO A 151 -12.87 8.68 1.46
N VAL A 152 -13.47 7.93 2.38
CA VAL A 152 -12.73 7.50 3.55
C VAL A 152 -11.58 6.60 3.04
N HIS A 153 -10.37 6.88 3.46
CA HIS A 153 -9.16 6.25 2.96
C HIS A 153 -8.26 5.78 4.09
N SER A 154 -7.71 4.59 3.95
CA SER A 154 -6.87 3.95 4.96
C SER A 154 -5.40 4.17 4.71
N VAL A 155 -4.70 4.64 5.75
CA VAL A 155 -3.26 4.89 5.73
C VAL A 155 -2.60 4.39 7.02
N PHE A 156 -1.28 4.19 6.97
CA PHE A 156 -0.47 3.99 8.16
C PHE A 156 -0.04 5.34 8.72
N CYS A 157 -0.18 5.52 10.03
CA CYS A 157 0.48 6.59 10.78
C CYS A 157 1.60 5.99 11.61
N ILE A 158 2.83 6.45 11.38
CA ILE A 158 4.01 5.99 12.08
C ILE A 158 4.44 7.08 13.04
N THR A 159 4.49 6.77 14.34
CA THR A 159 5.05 7.67 15.35
C THR A 159 6.42 7.15 15.78
N THR A 160 7.48 7.95 15.64
CA THR A 160 8.83 7.58 16.07
C THR A 160 8.99 7.62 17.59
N ALA A 161 10.11 7.11 18.12
CA ALA A 161 10.41 7.23 19.55
C ALA A 161 10.60 8.68 20.01
N SER A 162 10.96 9.60 19.10
CA SER A 162 11.04 11.05 19.35
C SER A 162 9.68 11.74 19.29
N GLY A 163 8.62 11.05 18.86
CA GLY A 163 7.26 11.60 18.72
C GLY A 163 7.00 12.28 17.38
N GLU A 164 7.91 12.18 16.41
CA GLU A 164 7.66 12.62 15.04
C GLU A 164 6.65 11.69 14.38
N GLU A 165 5.79 12.23 13.51
CA GLU A 165 4.71 11.47 12.89
C GLU A 165 4.81 11.52 11.36
N PHE A 166 4.74 10.35 10.73
CA PHE A 166 4.77 10.19 9.29
C PHE A 166 3.54 9.43 8.81
N ILE A 167 3.06 9.74 7.61
CA ILE A 167 2.06 8.95 6.92
C ILE A 167 2.74 8.10 5.85
N ALA A 168 2.44 6.80 5.86
CA ALA A 168 2.73 5.92 4.76
C ALA A 168 1.41 5.52 4.07
N ASP A 169 1.24 5.94 2.82
CA ASP A 169 0.08 5.67 1.97
C ASP A 169 0.53 4.97 0.70
N PHE A 170 0.44 3.64 0.70
CA PHE A 170 0.89 2.82 -0.43
C PHE A 170 -0.06 2.87 -1.63
N SER A 171 -1.18 3.60 -1.51
CA SER A 171 -2.26 3.67 -2.48
C SER A 171 -2.62 5.11 -2.88
N VAL A 172 -1.80 6.10 -2.51
CA VAL A 172 -2.06 7.53 -2.74
C VAL A 172 -2.28 7.86 -4.23
N GLU A 173 -1.65 7.08 -5.12
CA GLU A 173 -1.75 7.26 -6.57
C GLU A 173 -3.18 7.04 -7.09
N GLN A 174 -4.06 6.32 -6.37
CA GLN A 174 -5.46 6.15 -6.76
C GLN A 174 -6.24 7.48 -6.81
N PHE A 175 -5.73 8.51 -6.11
CA PHE A 175 -6.28 9.87 -6.08
C PHE A 175 -5.55 10.83 -7.01
N GLY A 176 -4.59 10.34 -7.79
CA GLY A 176 -3.86 11.10 -8.79
C GLY A 176 -2.59 11.78 -8.30
N TYR A 177 -2.20 11.59 -7.05
CA TYR A 177 -0.87 11.98 -6.59
C TYR A 177 0.22 11.14 -7.27
N ASP A 178 1.44 11.67 -7.31
CA ASP A 178 2.58 10.95 -7.85
C ASP A 178 3.23 10.02 -6.80
N GLU A 179 4.22 9.26 -7.25
CA GLU A 179 4.95 8.31 -6.41
C GLU A 179 5.82 8.94 -5.32
N THR A 180 5.86 10.26 -5.17
CA THR A 180 6.62 10.92 -4.10
C THR A 180 5.80 11.11 -2.83
N HIS A 181 4.46 11.01 -2.93
CA HIS A 181 3.53 11.27 -1.83
C HIS A 181 3.24 10.04 -0.95
N TRP A 182 3.79 8.86 -1.27
CA TRP A 182 3.51 7.64 -0.51
C TRP A 182 4.07 7.65 0.91
N PHE A 183 5.06 8.50 1.19
CA PHE A 183 5.66 8.64 2.52
C PHE A 183 5.97 10.11 2.80
N MET A 184 5.28 10.70 3.77
CA MET A 184 5.31 12.13 4.05
C MET A 184 5.30 12.41 5.56
N ASP A 185 5.77 13.59 5.95
CA ASP A 185 5.41 14.15 7.25
C ASP A 185 3.89 14.20 7.41
N LYS A 186 3.37 13.84 8.59
CA LYS A 186 1.94 13.73 8.81
C LYS A 186 1.22 15.07 8.63
N TYR A 187 1.79 16.16 9.13
CA TYR A 187 1.17 17.48 8.95
C TYR A 187 1.13 17.85 7.47
N GLN A 188 2.23 17.64 6.76
CA GLN A 188 2.29 17.87 5.31
C GLN A 188 1.25 17.03 4.54
N TYR A 189 1.17 15.72 4.81
CA TYR A 189 0.18 14.83 4.19
C TYR A 189 -1.25 15.30 4.44
N LEU A 190 -1.58 15.68 5.68
CA LEU A 190 -2.93 16.15 6.02
C LEU A 190 -3.29 17.44 5.29
N VAL A 191 -2.33 18.33 5.02
CA VAL A 191 -2.54 19.57 4.27
C VAL A 191 -2.68 19.32 2.77
N GLU A 192 -1.87 18.42 2.21
CA GLU A 192 -1.75 18.25 0.76
C GLU A 192 -2.68 17.17 0.19
N CYS A 193 -2.98 16.13 0.97
CA CYS A 193 -3.65 14.91 0.52
C CYS A 193 -5.05 14.70 1.10
N THR A 194 -5.47 15.53 2.06
CA THR A 194 -6.74 15.32 2.77
C THR A 194 -7.61 16.55 2.83
N LYS A 195 -8.92 16.32 2.80
CA LYS A 195 -9.92 17.36 2.91
C LYS A 195 -9.97 17.86 4.35
N ASN A 196 -9.54 19.11 4.53
CA ASN A 196 -9.53 19.82 5.81
C ASN A 196 -8.66 19.20 6.92
N GLY A 197 -7.70 18.32 6.59
CA GLY A 197 -6.84 17.68 7.59
C GLY A 197 -7.58 16.72 8.54
N ILE A 198 -8.78 16.26 8.19
CA ILE A 198 -9.61 15.42 9.06
C ILE A 198 -9.15 13.97 8.98
N TYR A 199 -8.84 13.41 10.16
CA TYR A 199 -8.53 12.00 10.32
C TYR A 199 -9.08 11.43 11.63
N ARG A 200 -9.14 10.11 11.73
CA ARG A 200 -9.50 9.38 12.94
C ARG A 200 -8.93 7.96 12.93
N ILE A 201 -8.90 7.33 14.09
CA ILE A 201 -8.63 5.89 14.22
C ILE A 201 -9.94 5.13 13.93
N PRO A 202 -9.93 4.07 13.11
CA PRO A 202 -11.12 3.26 12.88
C PRO A 202 -11.55 2.52 14.15
N SER A 203 -12.86 2.34 14.32
CA SER A 203 -13.40 1.46 15.36
C SER A 203 -13.14 -0.01 15.01
N ASN A 204 -13.25 -0.91 15.99
CA ASN A 204 -13.16 -2.35 15.73
C ASN A 204 -14.25 -2.85 14.77
N GLU A 205 -15.43 -2.20 14.79
CA GLU A 205 -16.54 -2.53 13.88
C GLU A 205 -16.17 -2.15 12.44
N GLU A 206 -15.58 -0.98 12.23
CA GLU A 206 -15.13 -0.54 10.90
C GLU A 206 -13.98 -1.39 10.36
N ILE A 207 -13.05 -1.80 11.24
CA ILE A 207 -12.01 -2.77 10.87
C ILE A 207 -12.65 -4.09 10.42
N ALA A 208 -13.64 -4.60 11.17
CA ALA A 208 -14.32 -5.84 10.82
C ALA A 208 -15.10 -5.72 9.49
N GLU A 209 -15.80 -4.61 9.27
CA GLU A 209 -16.51 -4.32 8.02
C GLU A 209 -15.55 -4.23 6.83
N ALA A 210 -14.39 -3.57 6.99
CA ALA A 210 -13.37 -3.50 5.96
C ALA A 210 -12.84 -4.89 5.58
N VAL A 211 -12.60 -5.74 6.58
CA VAL A 211 -12.16 -7.14 6.37
C VAL A 211 -13.23 -7.97 5.67
N GLU A 212 -14.50 -7.83 6.08
CA GLU A 212 -15.62 -8.54 5.45
C GLU A 212 -15.84 -8.10 4.01
N GLY A 213 -15.81 -6.79 3.74
CA GLY A 213 -15.96 -6.23 2.40
C GLY A 213 -14.87 -6.70 1.44
N GLN A 214 -13.64 -6.90 1.93
CA GLN A 214 -12.56 -7.49 1.14
C GLN A 214 -12.82 -8.95 0.79
N ALA A 215 -13.38 -9.75 1.70
CA ALA A 215 -13.68 -11.16 1.46
C ALA A 215 -14.77 -11.38 0.39
N GLN A 216 -15.69 -10.42 0.22
CA GLN A 216 -16.79 -10.50 -0.75
C GLN A 216 -16.38 -10.09 -2.17
N ASN A 217 -15.22 -9.46 -2.34
CA ASN A 217 -14.71 -9.03 -3.65
C ASN A 217 -13.69 -10.04 -4.16
N GLN A 218 -13.98 -10.72 -5.28
CA GLN A 218 -13.13 -11.78 -5.82
C GLN A 218 -11.69 -11.33 -6.15
N ILE A 219 -11.52 -10.11 -6.68
CA ILE A 219 -10.20 -9.54 -6.95
C ILE A 219 -9.46 -9.29 -5.63
N ALA A 220 -10.18 -8.79 -4.62
CA ALA A 220 -9.63 -8.61 -3.29
C ALA A 220 -9.24 -9.94 -2.63
N ALA A 221 -10.02 -11.01 -2.83
CA ALA A 221 -9.70 -12.33 -2.31
C ALA A 221 -8.37 -12.88 -2.87
N GLN A 222 -8.15 -12.76 -4.19
CA GLN A 222 -6.87 -13.18 -4.80
C GLN A 222 -5.69 -12.37 -4.21
N MET A 223 -5.84 -11.06 -4.07
CA MET A 223 -4.80 -10.22 -3.48
C MET A 223 -4.54 -10.57 -2.01
N ILE A 224 -5.60 -10.86 -1.23
CA ILE A 224 -5.47 -11.33 0.16
C ILE A 224 -4.68 -12.63 0.22
N ASP A 225 -4.96 -13.58 -0.68
CA ASP A 225 -4.23 -14.86 -0.70
C ASP A 225 -2.76 -14.67 -1.07
N ILE A 226 -2.45 -13.76 -1.99
CA ILE A 226 -1.06 -13.38 -2.28
C ILE A 226 -0.42 -12.71 -1.06
N PHE A 227 -1.10 -11.81 -0.38
CA PHE A 227 -0.56 -11.17 0.83
C PHE A 227 -0.35 -12.16 1.96
N ARG A 228 -1.23 -13.15 2.13
CA ARG A 228 -1.02 -14.27 3.07
C ARG A 228 0.20 -15.10 2.69
N LEU A 229 0.32 -15.45 1.41
CA LEU A 229 1.49 -16.17 0.89
C LEU A 229 2.79 -15.40 1.20
N VAL A 230 2.84 -14.10 0.89
CA VAL A 230 4.00 -13.26 1.19
C VAL A 230 4.22 -13.16 2.69
N HIS A 231 3.18 -12.96 3.48
CA HIS A 231 3.28 -12.86 4.92
C HIS A 231 3.86 -14.12 5.57
N ASP A 232 3.46 -15.30 5.09
CA ASP A 232 3.79 -16.59 5.70
C ASP A 232 5.10 -17.19 5.18
N GLU A 233 5.42 -16.99 3.90
CA GLU A 233 6.61 -17.59 3.28
C GLU A 233 7.80 -16.63 3.11
N LEU A 234 7.60 -15.31 3.20
CA LEU A 234 8.72 -14.38 3.14
C LEU A 234 9.54 -14.52 4.43
N ASP A 235 10.84 -14.74 4.28
CA ASP A 235 11.75 -14.73 5.41
C ASP A 235 12.01 -13.28 5.84
N TRP A 236 11.18 -12.80 6.77
CA TRP A 236 11.30 -11.46 7.33
C TRP A 236 12.61 -11.25 8.09
N SER A 237 13.22 -12.32 8.63
CA SER A 237 14.52 -12.21 9.29
C SER A 237 15.64 -12.01 8.29
N GLU A 238 15.60 -12.72 7.16
CA GLU A 238 16.53 -12.51 6.04
C GLU A 238 16.41 -11.07 5.50
N LEU A 239 15.19 -10.55 5.33
CA LEU A 239 14.98 -9.17 4.87
C LEU A 239 15.70 -8.13 5.75
N VAL A 240 15.72 -8.32 7.07
CA VAL A 240 16.39 -7.41 8.01
C VAL A 240 17.92 -7.44 7.84
N GLU A 241 18.48 -8.56 7.39
CA GLU A 241 19.91 -8.73 7.14
C GLU A 241 20.36 -8.15 5.79
N VAL A 242 19.42 -7.98 4.84
CA VAL A 242 19.70 -7.40 3.52
C VAL A 242 20.01 -5.89 3.66
N PRO A 243 21.09 -5.39 3.03
CA PRO A 243 21.39 -3.95 3.00
C PRO A 243 20.20 -3.13 2.51
N ALA A 244 19.96 -1.98 3.14
CA ALA A 244 18.82 -1.11 2.86
C ALA A 244 18.59 -0.81 1.36
N ASP A 245 19.66 -0.56 0.61
CA ASP A 245 19.62 -0.27 -0.83
C ASP A 245 19.34 -1.50 -1.71
N GLU A 246 19.47 -2.70 -1.14
CA GLU A 246 19.19 -3.98 -1.81
C GLU A 246 17.83 -4.60 -1.41
N GLN A 247 17.21 -4.13 -0.33
CA GLN A 247 15.96 -4.71 0.20
C GLN A 247 14.83 -4.69 -0.83
N VAL A 248 14.62 -3.58 -1.53
CA VAL A 248 13.57 -3.46 -2.56
C VAL A 248 13.81 -4.45 -3.72
N PRO A 249 14.98 -4.46 -4.39
CA PRO A 249 15.29 -5.49 -5.40
C PRO A 249 15.13 -6.93 -4.89
N TRP A 250 15.56 -7.21 -3.66
CA TRP A 250 15.45 -8.52 -3.04
C TRP A 250 13.98 -8.94 -2.87
N VAL A 251 13.14 -8.07 -2.30
CA VAL A 251 11.69 -8.30 -2.14
C VAL A 251 11.03 -8.56 -3.48
N ARG A 252 11.29 -7.73 -4.50
CA ARG A 252 10.73 -7.92 -5.85
C ARG A 252 11.07 -9.31 -6.42
N SER A 253 12.33 -9.72 -6.28
CA SER A 253 12.78 -11.03 -6.74
C SER A 253 12.08 -12.17 -6.00
N ARG A 254 11.98 -12.07 -4.68
CA ARG A 254 11.43 -13.13 -3.82
C ARG A 254 9.94 -13.33 -4.06
N ILE A 255 9.15 -12.25 -4.11
CA ILE A 255 7.71 -12.33 -4.40
C ILE A 255 7.46 -12.96 -5.76
N ARG A 256 8.20 -12.57 -6.81
CA ARG A 256 8.03 -13.17 -8.14
C ARG A 256 8.30 -14.67 -8.14
N GLN A 257 9.35 -15.11 -7.44
CA GLN A 257 9.63 -16.54 -7.28
C GLN A 257 8.50 -17.26 -6.53
N MET A 258 7.98 -16.66 -5.46
CA MET A 258 6.87 -17.21 -4.69
C MET A 258 5.61 -17.35 -5.55
N LEU A 259 5.25 -16.30 -6.29
CA LEU A 259 4.09 -16.29 -7.18
C LEU A 259 4.22 -17.28 -8.34
N GLN A 260 5.42 -17.45 -8.90
CA GLN A 260 5.67 -18.48 -9.90
C GLN A 260 5.42 -19.88 -9.32
N ARG A 261 5.98 -20.19 -8.14
CA ARG A 261 5.77 -21.49 -7.48
C ARG A 261 4.31 -21.73 -7.14
N TRP A 262 3.61 -20.72 -6.63
CA TRP A 262 2.20 -20.81 -6.28
C TRP A 262 1.34 -21.14 -7.49
N LYS A 263 1.55 -20.45 -8.62
CA LYS A 263 0.83 -20.72 -9.89
C LYS A 263 1.08 -22.15 -10.38
N TYR A 264 2.33 -22.60 -10.44
CA TYR A 264 2.66 -23.97 -10.86
C TYR A 264 2.24 -25.04 -9.85
N GLY A 265 2.19 -24.73 -8.55
CA GLY A 265 1.76 -25.66 -7.51
C GLY A 265 0.26 -25.93 -7.56
N VAL A 266 -0.55 -24.92 -7.88
CA VAL A 266 -2.01 -25.05 -8.07
C VAL A 266 -2.32 -25.85 -9.32
N GLU A 267 -1.69 -25.55 -10.46
CA GLU A 267 -1.92 -26.26 -11.74
C GLU A 267 -1.56 -27.76 -11.72
N ASN A 268 -0.70 -28.19 -10.79
CA ASN A 268 -0.31 -29.60 -10.64
C ASN A 268 -1.05 -30.35 -9.52
N ALA A 269 -1.94 -29.68 -8.80
CA ALA A 269 -2.74 -30.27 -7.72
C ALA A 269 -4.19 -30.63 -8.14
N GLU A 270 -4.61 -30.21 -9.33
CA GLU A 270 -5.88 -30.58 -9.99
C GLU A 270 -5.74 -31.84 -10.88
#